data_AF-A0A7Y5NJ42-F1
#
_entry.id   AF-A0A7Y5NJ42-F1
#
_cell.length_a   1.000
_cell.length_b   1.000
_cell.length_c   1.000
_cell.angle_alpha   90.00
_cell.angle_beta   90.00
_cell.angle_gamma   90.00
#
_symmetry.space_group_name_H-M   'P 1'
#
loop_
_entity.id
_entity.type
_entity.pdbx_description
1 polymer ?
#
loop_
_entity_poly.entity_id
_entity_poly.type
_entity_poly.pdbx_seq_one_letter_code
_entity_poly.pdbx_strand_id
1 'polypeptide(L)'
;MGAGERAVLHAALPDLPFGNGTFDAVTANFVVNHVADPRAAVRELARVVRPGGRLALTIWTSRTPDWSRLVAEAFGAAGVVPLPDQRLGPELDFPRSVEGLGALVSSADLAPVVRTELPMRWTVGVDALWGGIAGGVGVAGRTFLAQTPAVRAAAEARFGRARSPSRSTACCPCRPRPPTSSPWPDRLRRQRRARAPRADRARGRP
;
A
#
# COMPACT_ATOMS: atom_id res chain seq x y z
N MET A 1 -24.67 -2.89 20.59
CA MET A 1 -24.08 -3.42 19.34
C MET A 1 -22.82 -4.16 19.73
N GLY A 2 -22.87 -5.49 19.74
CA GLY A 2 -21.72 -6.34 20.11
C GLY A 2 -20.58 -6.16 19.11
N ALA A 3 -19.35 -6.30 19.59
CA ALA A 3 -18.17 -6.32 18.74
C ALA A 3 -18.35 -7.43 17.70
N GLY A 4 -18.37 -7.07 16.41
CA GLY A 4 -18.50 -8.03 15.32
C GLY A 4 -17.41 -9.11 15.42
N GLU A 5 -17.79 -10.35 15.13
CA GLU A 5 -16.90 -11.50 15.10
C GLU A 5 -15.78 -11.26 14.07
N ARG A 6 -14.53 -11.51 14.47
CA ARG A 6 -13.34 -11.32 13.64
C ARG A 6 -12.64 -12.66 13.51
N ALA A 7 -12.42 -13.09 12.28
CA ALA A 7 -11.68 -14.31 11.98
C ALA A 7 -10.44 -13.99 11.14
N VAL A 8 -9.38 -14.76 11.36
CA VAL A 8 -8.17 -14.77 10.50
C VAL A 8 -8.13 -16.14 9.84
N LEU A 9 -7.99 -16.15 8.51
CA LEU A 9 -8.00 -17.37 7.71
C LEU A 9 -6.75 -17.40 6.83
N HIS A 10 -6.22 -18.60 6.63
CA HIS A 10 -5.19 -18.82 5.62
C HIS A 10 -5.88 -18.93 4.26
N ALA A 11 -5.56 -18.01 3.34
CA ALA A 11 -6.09 -17.97 1.99
C ALA A 11 -5.07 -17.31 1.05
N ALA A 12 -5.17 -17.60 -0.24
CA ALA A 12 -4.31 -17.02 -1.27
C ALA A 12 -5.14 -16.62 -2.49
N LEU A 13 -4.72 -15.56 -3.19
CA LEU A 13 -5.30 -15.21 -4.48
C LEU A 13 -4.63 -16.02 -5.59
N PRO A 14 -5.38 -16.46 -6.63
CA PRO A 14 -6.77 -16.09 -6.94
C PRO A 14 -7.83 -17.09 -6.44
N ASP A 15 -7.56 -17.88 -5.39
CA ASP A 15 -8.45 -18.97 -4.95
C ASP A 15 -8.89 -18.77 -3.48
N LEU A 16 -9.82 -17.83 -3.26
CA LEU A 16 -10.33 -17.54 -1.92
C LEU A 16 -11.42 -18.54 -1.50
N PRO A 17 -11.43 -19.00 -0.23
CA PRO A 17 -12.36 -19.99 0.28
C PRO A 17 -13.73 -19.38 0.64
N PHE A 18 -14.29 -18.54 -0.24
CA PHE A 18 -15.57 -17.87 -0.03
C PHE A 18 -16.49 -18.04 -1.24
N GLY A 19 -17.80 -18.05 -1.00
CA GLY A 19 -18.79 -18.05 -2.06
C GLY A 19 -18.85 -16.73 -2.83
N ASN A 20 -19.56 -16.72 -3.94
CA ASN A 20 -19.81 -15.50 -4.71
C ASN A 20 -20.64 -14.53 -3.86
N GLY A 21 -20.30 -13.24 -3.89
CA GLY A 21 -21.07 -12.21 -3.22
C GLY A 21 -21.15 -12.31 -1.69
N THR A 22 -20.14 -12.92 -1.06
CA THR A 22 -20.08 -13.12 0.39
C THR A 22 -19.97 -11.80 1.17
N PHE A 23 -19.26 -10.81 0.64
CA PHE A 23 -18.90 -9.60 1.38
C PHE A 23 -19.56 -8.33 0.84
N ASP A 24 -19.98 -7.47 1.77
CA ASP A 24 -20.40 -6.09 1.48
C ASP A 24 -19.25 -5.23 0.95
N ALA A 25 -18.04 -5.46 1.47
CA ALA A 25 -16.85 -4.72 1.11
C ALA A 25 -15.59 -5.59 1.26
N VAL A 26 -14.66 -5.42 0.33
CA VAL A 26 -13.34 -6.06 0.34
C VAL A 26 -12.28 -4.98 0.14
N THR A 27 -11.21 -5.08 0.92
CA THR A 27 -10.01 -4.26 0.73
C THR A 27 -8.80 -5.15 0.47
N ALA A 28 -7.97 -4.77 -0.50
CA ALA A 28 -6.71 -5.43 -0.77
C ALA A 28 -5.60 -4.39 -0.78
N ASN A 29 -5.01 -4.18 0.41
CA ASN A 29 -4.03 -3.13 0.62
C ASN A 29 -2.63 -3.63 0.25
N PHE A 30 -2.06 -3.11 -0.84
CA PHE A 30 -0.73 -3.47 -1.33
C PHE A 30 -0.57 -4.96 -1.61
N VAL A 31 -1.62 -5.61 -2.13
CA VAL A 31 -1.64 -7.06 -2.38
C VAL A 31 -1.41 -7.38 -3.85
N VAL A 32 -2.19 -6.78 -4.74
CA VAL A 32 -2.28 -7.18 -6.17
C VAL A 32 -0.97 -6.99 -6.95
N ASN A 33 -0.03 -6.21 -6.43
CA ASN A 33 1.29 -6.01 -7.01
C ASN A 33 2.31 -7.12 -6.64
N HIS A 34 1.90 -8.14 -5.87
CA HIS A 34 2.73 -9.25 -5.39
C HIS A 34 2.23 -10.65 -5.81
N VAL A 35 1.10 -10.74 -6.50
CA VAL A 35 0.55 -12.02 -6.97
C VAL A 35 1.09 -12.36 -8.36
N ALA A 36 1.06 -13.65 -8.72
CA ALA A 36 1.55 -14.14 -10.01
C ALA A 36 0.63 -13.75 -11.18
N ASP A 37 -0.68 -13.64 -10.94
CA ASP A 37 -1.67 -13.14 -11.91
C ASP A 37 -2.56 -12.05 -11.27
N PRO A 38 -2.20 -10.76 -11.46
CA PRO A 38 -2.96 -9.64 -10.93
C PRO A 38 -4.40 -9.57 -11.46
N ARG A 39 -4.66 -10.00 -12.70
CA ARG A 39 -6.00 -9.94 -13.31
C ARG A 39 -6.90 -10.99 -12.68
N ALA A 40 -6.40 -12.23 -12.55
CA ALA A 40 -7.12 -13.29 -11.85
C ALA A 40 -7.40 -12.90 -10.40
N ALA A 41 -6.42 -12.32 -9.70
CA ALA A 41 -6.60 -11.86 -8.33
C ALA A 41 -7.68 -10.78 -8.19
N VAL A 42 -7.74 -9.81 -9.09
CA VAL A 42 -8.80 -8.78 -9.06
C VAL A 42 -10.16 -9.38 -9.37
N ARG A 43 -10.26 -10.31 -10.34
CA ARG A 43 -11.52 -11.04 -10.61
C ARG A 43 -11.99 -11.82 -9.39
N GLU A 44 -11.08 -12.47 -8.68
CA GLU A 44 -11.41 -13.22 -7.47
C GLU A 44 -11.90 -12.32 -6.35
N LEU A 45 -11.20 -11.20 -6.11
CA LEU A 45 -11.65 -10.19 -5.14
C LEU A 45 -13.02 -9.62 -5.52
N ALA A 46 -13.30 -9.44 -6.81
CA ALA A 46 -14.59 -9.01 -7.30
C ALA A 46 -15.69 -10.06 -7.08
N ARG A 47 -15.39 -11.34 -7.35
CA ARG A 47 -16.31 -12.47 -7.23
C ARG A 47 -16.89 -12.59 -5.82
N VAL A 48 -16.06 -12.41 -4.79
CA VAL A 48 -16.47 -12.51 -3.38
C VAL A 48 -17.21 -11.27 -2.89
N VAL A 49 -17.20 -10.16 -3.64
CA VAL A 49 -17.98 -8.95 -3.33
C VAL A 49 -19.39 -9.10 -3.90
N ARG A 50 -20.40 -8.79 -3.09
CA ARG A 50 -21.81 -8.87 -3.54
C ARG A 50 -22.10 -7.84 -4.64
N PRO A 51 -23.11 -8.06 -5.50
CA PRO A 51 -23.60 -7.02 -6.39
C PRO A 51 -23.93 -5.73 -5.62
N GLY A 52 -23.36 -4.60 -6.06
CA GLY A 52 -23.48 -3.30 -5.37
C GLY A 52 -22.56 -3.12 -4.14
N GLY A 53 -21.71 -4.09 -3.82
CA GLY A 53 -20.67 -4.00 -2.80
C GLY A 53 -19.48 -3.14 -3.22
N ARG A 54 -18.49 -3.02 -2.33
CA ARG A 54 -17.32 -2.13 -2.54
C ARG A 54 -16.01 -2.91 -2.57
N LEU A 55 -15.20 -2.65 -3.59
CA LEU A 55 -13.81 -3.12 -3.67
C LEU A 55 -12.88 -1.92 -3.60
N ALA A 56 -11.90 -1.95 -2.68
CA ALA A 56 -10.85 -0.95 -2.59
C ALA A 56 -9.48 -1.62 -2.68
N LEU A 57 -8.66 -1.15 -3.62
CA LEU A 57 -7.32 -1.67 -3.87
C LEU A 57 -6.29 -0.56 -3.65
N THR A 58 -5.13 -0.89 -3.09
CA THR A 58 -3.98 0.02 -3.06
C THR A 58 -2.72 -0.67 -3.57
N ILE A 59 -1.83 0.10 -4.17
CA ILE A 59 -0.51 -0.34 -4.61
C ILE A 59 0.51 0.78 -4.33
N TRP A 60 1.80 0.42 -4.31
CA TRP A 60 2.87 1.40 -4.44
C TRP A 60 3.02 1.79 -5.91
N THR A 61 3.20 3.08 -6.19
CA THR A 61 3.56 3.54 -7.53
C THR A 61 5.03 3.22 -7.82
N SER A 62 5.43 3.19 -9.10
CA SER A 62 6.83 2.97 -9.50
C SER A 62 7.79 4.13 -9.12
N ARG A 63 7.36 5.07 -8.27
CA ARG A 63 8.21 6.16 -7.81
C ARG A 63 9.32 5.62 -6.92
N THR A 64 10.54 6.00 -7.23
CA THR A 64 11.70 5.69 -6.40
C THR A 64 11.60 6.45 -5.07
N PRO A 65 11.55 5.77 -3.92
CA PRO A 65 11.49 6.44 -2.63
C PRO A 65 12.84 7.04 -2.27
N ASP A 66 12.85 8.19 -1.58
CA ASP A 66 14.07 8.94 -1.28
C ASP A 66 15.14 8.12 -0.54
N TRP A 67 14.71 7.19 0.33
CA TRP A 67 15.60 6.32 1.10
C TRP A 67 16.38 5.32 0.23
N SER A 68 15.94 5.02 -1.00
CA SER A 68 16.59 4.00 -1.82
C SER A 68 18.00 4.44 -2.26
N ARG A 69 18.27 5.75 -2.34
CA ARG A 69 19.61 6.29 -2.64
C ARG A 69 20.61 5.93 -1.56
N LEU A 70 20.24 6.17 -0.30
CA LEU A 70 21.03 5.81 0.87
C LEU A 70 21.38 4.31 0.89
N VAL A 71 20.40 3.46 0.57
CA VAL A 71 20.60 2.01 0.51
C VAL A 71 21.51 1.63 -0.66
N ALA A 72 21.28 2.20 -1.85
CA ALA A 72 22.08 1.93 -3.03
C ALA A 72 23.56 2.29 -2.83
N GLU A 73 23.84 3.44 -2.21
CA GLU A 73 25.21 3.86 -1.87
C GLU A 73 25.89 2.87 -0.90
N ALA A 74 25.20 2.50 0.19
CA ALA A 74 25.73 1.55 1.16
C ALA A 74 25.97 0.16 0.55
N PHE A 75 25.04 -0.30 -0.30
CA PHE A 75 25.10 -1.60 -0.97
C PHE A 75 26.20 -1.64 -2.02
N GLY A 76 26.32 -0.60 -2.85
CA GLY A 76 27.37 -0.48 -3.86
C GLY A 76 28.77 -0.50 -3.23
N ALA A 77 28.97 0.29 -2.16
CA ALA A 77 30.26 0.32 -1.45
C ALA A 77 30.59 -0.99 -0.72
N ALA A 78 29.59 -1.83 -0.41
CA ALA A 78 29.76 -3.13 0.24
C ALA A 78 29.95 -4.29 -0.76
N GLY A 79 29.76 -4.06 -2.06
CA GLY A 79 29.77 -5.12 -3.07
C GLY A 79 28.55 -6.03 -2.99
N VAL A 80 27.38 -5.49 -2.58
CA VAL A 80 26.12 -6.23 -2.62
C VAL A 80 25.74 -6.53 -4.06
N VAL A 81 25.48 -7.80 -4.36
CA VAL A 81 25.02 -8.24 -5.68
C VAL A 81 23.49 -8.25 -5.71
N PRO A 82 22.83 -7.48 -6.61
CA PRO A 82 21.38 -7.49 -6.74
C PRO A 82 20.83 -8.88 -7.06
N LEU A 83 19.65 -9.20 -6.50
CA LEU A 83 18.91 -10.37 -6.94
C LEU A 83 18.46 -10.22 -8.40
N PRO A 84 18.30 -11.33 -9.15
CA PRO A 84 17.67 -11.30 -10.46
C PRO A 84 16.32 -10.59 -10.42
N ASP A 85 15.95 -9.93 -11.51
CA ASP A 85 14.66 -9.27 -11.62
C ASP A 85 13.53 -10.30 -11.43
N GLN A 86 12.57 -9.95 -10.59
CA GLN A 86 11.41 -10.78 -10.26
C GLN A 86 10.11 -10.22 -10.82
N ARG A 87 10.21 -9.26 -11.74
CA ARG A 87 9.04 -8.75 -12.46
C ARG A 87 8.40 -9.85 -13.28
N LEU A 88 7.08 -9.81 -13.31
CA LEU A 88 6.29 -10.65 -14.21
C LEU A 88 6.58 -10.27 -15.66
N GLY A 89 6.37 -11.21 -16.57
CA GLY A 89 6.37 -10.91 -18.00
C GLY A 89 5.30 -9.85 -18.33
N PRO A 90 5.51 -9.05 -19.39
CA PRO A 90 4.63 -7.94 -19.74
C PRO A 90 3.17 -8.34 -19.98
N GLU A 91 2.92 -9.62 -20.30
CA GLU A 91 1.59 -10.19 -20.47
C GLU A 91 0.80 -10.34 -19.16
N LEU A 92 1.50 -10.56 -18.04
CA LEU A 92 0.92 -10.68 -16.69
C LEU A 92 1.11 -9.42 -15.85
N ASP A 93 2.13 -8.61 -16.14
CA ASP A 93 2.44 -7.40 -15.38
C ASP A 93 1.43 -6.26 -15.66
N PHE A 94 1.44 -5.24 -14.80
CA PHE A 94 0.66 -4.01 -15.01
C PHE A 94 1.43 -2.76 -14.56
N PRO A 95 1.19 -1.58 -15.14
CA PRO A 95 1.86 -0.37 -14.67
C PRO A 95 1.46 -0.02 -13.23
N ARG A 96 2.45 0.25 -12.37
CA ARG A 96 2.22 0.75 -10.99
C ARG A 96 1.95 2.25 -11.04
N SER A 97 0.79 2.61 -11.60
CA SER A 97 0.26 3.98 -11.69
C SER A 97 -1.25 3.97 -11.43
N VAL A 98 -1.85 5.16 -11.33
CA VAL A 98 -3.31 5.33 -11.19
C VAL A 98 -4.03 4.72 -12.41
N GLU A 99 -3.51 4.97 -13.61
CA GLU A 99 -4.03 4.49 -14.88
C GLU A 99 -3.85 2.99 -15.01
N GLY A 100 -2.67 2.47 -14.64
CA GLY A 100 -2.37 1.04 -14.71
C GLY A 100 -3.25 0.21 -13.76
N LEU A 101 -3.44 0.66 -12.52
CA LEU A 101 -4.37 0.02 -11.59
C LEU A 101 -5.82 0.13 -12.09
N GLY A 102 -6.21 1.28 -12.64
CA GLY A 102 -7.52 1.48 -13.25
C GLY A 102 -7.77 0.50 -14.40
N ALA A 103 -6.81 0.34 -15.30
CA ALA A 103 -6.88 -0.59 -16.42
C ALA A 103 -6.89 -2.06 -15.96
N LEU A 104 -6.12 -2.40 -14.93
CA LEU A 104 -6.15 -3.74 -14.33
C LEU A 104 -7.57 -4.07 -13.83
N VAL A 105 -8.19 -3.15 -13.09
CA VAL A 105 -9.57 -3.31 -12.60
C VAL A 105 -10.57 -3.41 -13.76
N SER A 106 -10.42 -2.57 -14.78
CA SER A 106 -11.29 -2.64 -15.97
C SER A 106 -11.16 -3.93 -16.76
N SER A 107 -9.98 -4.57 -16.78
CA SER A 107 -9.81 -5.88 -17.41
C SER A 107 -10.48 -7.04 -16.64
N ALA A 108 -11.01 -6.78 -15.45
CA ALA A 108 -11.80 -7.70 -14.65
C ALA A 108 -13.30 -7.38 -14.72
N ASP A 109 -13.75 -6.69 -15.78
CA ASP A 109 -15.13 -6.27 -16.01
C ASP A 109 -15.72 -5.36 -14.91
N LEU A 110 -14.85 -4.67 -14.17
CA LEU A 110 -15.22 -3.70 -13.16
C LEU A 110 -15.02 -2.27 -13.66
N ALA A 111 -15.90 -1.35 -13.27
CA ALA A 111 -15.74 0.08 -13.52
C ALA A 111 -15.21 0.79 -12.27
N PRO A 112 -13.94 1.25 -12.22
CA PRO A 112 -13.43 1.97 -11.06
C PRO A 112 -14.10 3.34 -10.93
N VAL A 113 -14.75 3.57 -9.79
CA VAL A 113 -15.51 4.79 -9.48
C VAL A 113 -14.61 5.93 -9.00
N VAL A 114 -13.51 5.61 -8.29
CA VAL A 114 -12.54 6.58 -7.77
C VAL A 114 -11.13 6.04 -8.01
N ARG A 115 -10.24 6.90 -8.50
CA ARG A 115 -8.83 6.60 -8.72
C ARG A 115 -8.02 7.82 -8.30
N THR A 116 -7.05 7.63 -7.41
CA THR A 116 -6.23 8.74 -6.91
C THR A 116 -4.88 8.21 -6.46
N GLU A 117 -3.84 9.02 -6.63
CA GLU A 117 -2.55 8.83 -5.97
C GLU A 117 -2.55 9.65 -4.68
N LEU A 118 -2.28 9.00 -3.56
CA LEU A 118 -2.16 9.68 -2.27
C LEU A 118 -0.67 9.86 -1.96
N PRO A 119 -0.12 11.10 -2.01
CA PRO A 119 1.25 11.33 -1.62
C PRO A 119 1.38 11.13 -0.12
N MET A 120 2.22 10.17 0.28
CA MET A 120 2.53 9.92 1.68
C MET A 120 3.96 10.37 1.99
N ARG A 121 4.10 11.22 3.00
CA ARG A 121 5.41 11.61 3.55
C ARG A 121 5.55 11.00 4.93
N TRP A 122 6.54 10.15 5.10
CA TRP A 122 6.87 9.55 6.39
C TRP A 122 8.24 10.05 6.86
N THR A 123 8.40 10.15 8.17
CA THR A 123 9.71 10.32 8.80
C THR A 123 10.02 9.01 9.52
N VAL A 124 11.16 8.42 9.22
CA VAL A 124 11.60 7.14 9.80
C VAL A 124 13.00 7.32 10.36
N GLY A 125 13.22 6.81 11.58
CA GLY A 125 14.56 6.76 12.14
C GLY A 125 15.45 5.83 11.32
N VAL A 126 16.72 6.17 11.14
CA VAL A 126 17.64 5.38 10.31
C VAL A 126 17.76 3.94 10.81
N ASP A 127 17.70 3.72 12.13
CA ASP A 127 17.68 2.38 12.73
C ASP A 127 16.43 1.59 12.37
N ALA A 128 15.26 2.22 12.34
CA ALA A 128 14.01 1.56 11.96
C ALA A 128 13.99 1.22 10.47
N LEU A 129 14.54 2.11 9.63
CA LEU A 129 14.73 1.84 8.21
C LEU A 129 15.68 0.65 8.00
N TRP A 130 16.83 0.65 8.68
CA TRP A 130 17.77 -0.47 8.63
C TRP A 130 17.14 -1.76 9.13
N GLY A 131 16.40 -1.71 10.24
CA GLY A 131 15.71 -2.87 10.81
C GLY A 131 14.74 -3.52 9.82
N GLY A 132 14.02 -2.74 9.01
CA GLY A 132 13.20 -3.28 7.92
C GLY A 132 14.02 -3.99 6.85
N ILE A 133 15.14 -3.40 6.42
CA ILE A 133 16.04 -3.98 5.41
C ILE A 133 16.68 -5.26 5.95
N ALA A 134 17.30 -5.21 7.12
CA ALA A 134 17.92 -6.34 7.77
C ALA A 134 16.91 -7.46 8.08
N GLY A 135 15.64 -7.11 8.33
CA GLY A 135 14.52 -8.03 8.49
C GLY A 135 13.97 -8.62 7.18
N GLY A 136 14.54 -8.29 6.02
CA GLY A 136 14.15 -8.88 4.74
C GLY A 136 12.99 -8.19 4.03
N VAL A 137 12.59 -6.99 4.43
CA VAL A 137 11.46 -6.29 3.83
C VAL A 137 11.78 -5.84 2.40
N GLY A 138 10.89 -6.21 1.47
CA GLY A 138 10.95 -5.81 0.07
C GLY A 138 12.19 -6.36 -0.68
N VAL A 139 12.49 -5.76 -1.83
CA VAL A 139 13.64 -6.18 -2.66
C VAL A 139 14.96 -5.88 -1.95
N ALA A 140 15.10 -4.72 -1.32
CA ALA A 140 16.33 -4.35 -0.63
C ALA A 140 16.69 -5.33 0.48
N GLY A 141 15.72 -5.72 1.31
CA GLY A 141 15.97 -6.66 2.41
C GLY A 141 16.26 -8.08 1.92
N ARG A 142 15.50 -8.59 0.94
CA ARG A 142 15.78 -9.91 0.35
C ARG A 142 17.16 -9.96 -0.31
N THR A 143 17.54 -8.90 -1.02
CA THR A 143 18.89 -8.77 -1.60
C THR A 143 19.96 -8.79 -0.52
N PHE A 144 19.80 -8.05 0.56
CA PHE A 144 20.72 -8.08 1.71
C PHE A 144 20.84 -9.47 2.32
N LEU A 145 19.71 -10.15 2.56
CA LEU A 145 19.66 -11.50 3.11
C LEU A 145 20.14 -12.60 2.15
N ALA A 146 20.41 -12.29 0.89
CA ALA A 146 21.03 -13.22 -0.05
C ALA A 146 22.57 -13.13 -0.04
N GLN A 147 23.15 -12.10 0.58
CA GLN A 147 24.61 -11.88 0.56
C GLN A 147 25.34 -12.78 1.57
N THR A 148 26.67 -12.89 1.42
CA THR A 148 27.52 -13.55 2.42
C THR A 148 27.55 -12.76 3.74
N PRO A 149 27.86 -13.41 4.88
CA PRO A 149 27.98 -12.71 6.17
C PRO A 149 28.95 -11.52 6.13
N ALA A 150 30.07 -11.64 5.41
CA ALA A 150 31.05 -10.57 5.26
C ALA A 150 30.47 -9.34 4.52
N VAL A 151 29.75 -9.57 3.42
CA VAL A 151 29.11 -8.48 2.65
C VAL A 151 27.99 -7.83 3.45
N ARG A 152 27.20 -8.61 4.23
CA ARG A 152 26.17 -8.06 5.11
C ARG A 152 26.76 -7.14 6.18
N ALA A 153 27.80 -7.60 6.88
CA ALA A 153 28.49 -6.79 7.89
C ALA A 153 29.09 -5.52 7.29
N ALA A 154 29.66 -5.63 6.08
CA ALA A 154 30.19 -4.48 5.36
C ALA A 154 29.09 -3.45 5.01
N ALA A 155 27.93 -3.91 4.52
CA ALA A 155 26.77 -3.07 4.18
C ALA A 155 26.18 -2.39 5.41
N GLU A 156 26.04 -3.11 6.52
CA GLU A 156 25.58 -2.56 7.80
C GLU A 156 26.49 -1.43 8.30
N ALA A 157 27.80 -1.66 8.31
CA ALA A 157 28.76 -0.64 8.73
C ALA A 157 28.73 0.61 7.83
N ARG A 158 28.48 0.44 6.53
CA ARG A 158 28.37 1.56 5.56
C ARG A 158 27.08 2.34 5.73
N PHE A 159 25.96 1.65 5.89
CA PHE A 159 24.68 2.27 6.21
C PHE A 159 24.75 3.02 7.54
N GLY A 160 25.43 2.45 8.54
CA GLY A 160 25.70 3.06 9.83
C GLY A 160 26.51 4.36 9.74
N ARG A 161 27.51 4.44 8.85
CA ARG A 161 28.32 5.65 8.64
C ARG A 161 27.52 6.81 8.04
N ALA A 162 26.50 6.52 7.24
CA ALA A 162 25.59 7.54 6.72
C ALA A 162 24.62 8.08 7.79
N ARG A 163 24.58 7.48 9.00
CA ARG A 163 23.89 8.05 10.19
C ARG A 163 24.65 9.24 10.79
N SER A 164 25.96 9.32 10.57
CA SER A 164 26.76 10.42 11.08
C SER A 164 26.59 11.60 10.13
N PRO A 165 26.03 12.75 10.57
CA PRO A 165 26.09 13.94 9.75
C PRO A 165 27.57 14.23 9.51
N SER A 166 28.02 14.13 8.26
CA SER A 166 29.17 14.91 7.88
C SER A 166 28.80 16.34 8.23
N ARG A 167 29.52 16.95 9.18
CA ARG A 167 29.41 18.38 9.44
C ARG A 167 29.98 19.10 8.22
N SER A 168 29.17 19.17 7.17
CA SER A 168 29.34 20.10 6.08
C SER A 168 28.74 21.42 6.57
N THR A 169 29.59 22.24 7.18
CA THR A 169 29.33 23.68 7.33
C THR A 169 29.28 24.30 5.94
N ALA A 170 28.07 24.42 5.38
CA ALA A 170 27.78 25.36 4.30
C ALA A 170 26.28 25.72 4.30
N CYS A 171 26.03 27.02 4.45
CA CYS A 171 24.76 27.72 4.57
C CYS A 171 23.68 27.38 3.52
N CYS A 172 22.43 27.23 3.96
CA CYS A 172 21.29 27.95 3.38
C CYS A 172 20.04 27.84 4.30
N PRO A 173 19.31 28.93 4.63
CA PRO A 173 18.13 28.85 5.47
C PRO A 173 16.89 28.57 4.61
N CYS A 174 16.46 27.31 4.53
CA CYS A 174 15.12 27.00 4.02
C CYS A 174 14.08 27.29 5.10
N ARG A 175 13.33 28.40 4.95
CA ARG A 175 12.13 28.68 5.76
C ARG A 175 11.06 27.60 5.52
N PRO A 176 10.34 27.15 6.56
CA PRO A 176 9.19 26.27 6.38
C PRO A 176 8.00 27.03 5.76
N ARG A 177 7.37 26.44 4.73
CA ARG A 177 6.07 26.86 4.20
C ARG A 177 4.96 26.44 5.19
N PRO A 178 3.90 27.25 5.39
CA PRO A 178 2.79 26.87 6.25
C PRO A 178 1.96 25.72 5.62
N PRO A 179 1.25 24.93 6.43
CA PRO A 179 0.44 23.81 5.94
C PRO A 179 -0.72 24.33 5.09
N THR A 180 -0.77 23.91 3.84
CA THR A 180 -1.94 24.10 2.97
C THR A 180 -3.09 23.22 3.44
N SER A 181 -4.30 23.76 3.37
CA SER A 181 -5.56 23.14 3.74
C SER A 181 -5.78 21.75 3.12
N SER A 182 -6.55 20.93 3.83
CA SER A 182 -6.95 19.56 3.50
C SER A 182 -7.47 19.41 2.06
N PRO A 183 -6.99 18.42 1.27
CA PRO A 183 -7.47 18.15 -0.08
C PRO A 183 -8.81 17.40 -0.13
N TRP A 184 -9.42 17.06 1.01
CA TRP A 184 -10.70 16.36 1.06
C TRP A 184 -11.87 17.30 0.71
N PRO A 185 -12.64 17.08 -0.37
CA PRO A 185 -13.88 17.80 -0.58
C PRO A 185 -14.87 17.49 0.56
N ASP A 186 -15.51 18.54 1.10
CA ASP A 186 -16.43 18.53 2.26
C ASP A 186 -17.64 17.57 2.18
N ARG A 187 -17.83 16.86 1.06
CA ARG A 187 -19.02 16.04 0.79
C ARG A 187 -19.10 14.73 1.59
N LEU A 188 -18.03 14.29 2.27
CA LEU A 188 -18.07 13.08 3.10
C LEU A 188 -18.46 13.31 4.57
N ARG A 189 -18.64 14.57 5.03
CA ARG A 189 -19.00 14.87 6.43
C ARG A 189 -20.50 14.96 6.73
N ARG A 190 -21.40 14.78 5.75
CA ARG A 190 -22.86 14.85 5.97
C ARG A 190 -23.62 13.66 5.37
N GLN A 191 -23.48 12.47 5.97
CA GLN A 191 -24.51 11.41 5.89
C GLN A 191 -24.74 10.70 7.25
N ARG A 192 -24.71 11.47 8.35
CA ARG A 192 -25.43 11.08 9.56
C ARG A 192 -26.36 12.22 9.95
N ARG A 193 -27.65 11.88 10.04
CA ARG A 193 -28.84 12.66 10.44
C ARG A 193 -29.62 13.31 9.28
N ALA A 194 -30.53 12.54 8.71
CA ALA A 194 -31.89 13.01 8.38
C ALA A 194 -32.89 11.95 8.91
N ARG A 195 -33.93 12.45 9.59
CA ARG A 195 -34.91 11.70 10.40
C ARG A 195 -35.93 10.96 9.53
N ALA A 196 -36.50 9.88 10.07
CA ALA A 196 -37.74 9.27 9.59
C ALA A 196 -38.95 10.22 9.78
N PRO A 197 -39.99 10.19 8.92
CA PRO A 197 -41.21 10.96 9.13
C PRO A 197 -42.07 10.35 10.25
N ARG A 198 -42.68 11.21 11.07
CA ARG A 198 -43.74 10.87 12.02
C ARG A 198 -45.01 10.50 11.24
N ALA A 199 -45.61 9.35 11.54
CA ALA A 199 -47.01 9.10 11.27
C ALA A 199 -47.83 9.48 12.51
N ASP A 200 -48.77 10.39 12.28
CA ASP A 200 -49.75 10.88 13.24
C ASP A 200 -50.95 9.93 13.26
N ARG A 201 -51.29 9.36 14.42
CA ARG A 201 -52.63 8.81 14.71
C ARG A 201 -52.94 9.00 16.19
N ALA A 202 -53.75 10.01 16.46
CA ALA A 202 -54.50 10.14 17.70
C ALA A 202 -55.98 9.80 17.46
N ARG A 203 -56.65 9.42 18.57
CA ARG A 203 -58.08 9.13 18.82
C ARG A 203 -58.45 7.64 18.69
N GLY A 204 -59.00 6.96 19.71
CA GLY A 204 -59.46 7.42 21.03
C GLY A 204 -59.80 6.23 21.95
N ARG A 205 -59.84 6.53 23.24
CA ARG A 205 -60.45 5.75 24.35
C ARG A 205 -61.99 5.81 24.27
N PRO A 206 -62.74 4.90 24.92
CA PRO A 206 -62.81 4.80 26.39
C PRO A 206 -61.83 3.80 27.02
#